data_AF-A0A3D5PHX5-F1
#
_entry.id   AF-A0A3D5PHX5-F1
#
_cell.length_a   1.000
_cell.length_b   1.000
_cell.length_c   1.000
_cell.angle_alpha   90.00
_cell.angle_beta   90.00
_cell.angle_gamma   90.00
#
_symmetry.space_group_name_H-M   'P 1'
#
loop_
_entity.id
_entity.type
_entity.pdbx_description
1 polymer ?
#
loop_
_entity_poly.entity_id
_entity_poly.type
_entity_poly.pdbx_seq_one_letter_code
_entity_poly.pdbx_strand_id
1 'polypeptide(L)'
;MNADQLAPTENCRQKADILRKNLMIWNSMQMKKRLKQAWGILDTWILRWVSAVFTSITVILAFFLDIDVSLLRKENPNWHGALDLLEGISLYKTLLVCAVISFFGAAYNTFRSGSISKLLKKNLELDQDIGKIAENIHVLFENVLFSLATKLNLDDAGSERVSIYVHMSEETAFVPCGRYSYNPEFKKKGRTSFATNQGCIERAWHLGWLFANDFPEDRNGREYRNHMLEHYNIPRNTTRGMKMRPAG
;
A
#
# COMPACT_ATOMS: atom_id res chain seq x y z
N MET A 1 -43.51 -36.22 3.21
CA MET A 1 -42.27 -35.74 2.55
C MET A 1 -42.13 -34.27 2.92
N ASN A 2 -41.17 -33.97 3.79
CA ASN A 2 -41.07 -32.69 4.49
C ASN A 2 -40.55 -31.57 3.58
N ALA A 3 -41.18 -30.41 3.67
CA ALA A 3 -40.84 -29.18 2.95
C ALA A 3 -39.52 -28.53 3.42
N ASP A 4 -38.85 -29.07 4.43
CA ASP A 4 -37.67 -28.46 5.07
C ASP A 4 -36.33 -28.74 4.37
N GLN A 5 -36.29 -29.53 3.29
CA GLN A 5 -35.03 -29.84 2.57
C GLN A 5 -34.75 -28.95 1.35
N LEU A 6 -35.65 -28.04 0.97
CA LEU A 6 -35.48 -27.15 -0.19
C LEU A 6 -34.84 -25.79 0.13
N ALA A 7 -34.84 -25.36 1.40
CA ALA A 7 -34.32 -24.07 1.88
C ALA A 7 -32.78 -23.81 1.78
N PRO A 8 -31.87 -24.81 1.77
CA PRO A 8 -30.42 -24.52 1.78
C PRO A 8 -29.94 -23.90 0.46
N THR A 9 -30.61 -24.21 -0.64
CA THR A 9 -30.16 -23.84 -1.99
C THR A 9 -30.48 -22.38 -2.34
N GLU A 10 -31.60 -21.85 -1.85
CA GLU A 10 -31.96 -20.43 -2.02
C GLU A 10 -31.04 -19.50 -1.21
N ASN A 11 -30.68 -19.88 0.02
CA ASN A 11 -29.76 -19.10 0.86
C ASN A 11 -28.35 -19.04 0.23
N CYS A 12 -27.86 -20.15 -0.31
CA CYS A 12 -26.59 -20.18 -1.04
C CYS A 12 -26.63 -19.33 -2.33
N ARG A 13 -27.73 -19.37 -3.10
CA ARG A 13 -27.91 -18.51 -4.28
C ARG A 13 -27.95 -17.04 -3.91
N GLN A 14 -28.70 -16.67 -2.87
CA GLN A 14 -28.81 -15.30 -2.40
C GLN A 14 -27.45 -14.75 -1.92
N LYS A 15 -26.66 -15.56 -1.19
CA LYS A 15 -25.28 -15.19 -0.80
C LYS A 15 -24.36 -15.03 -2.01
N ALA A 16 -24.46 -15.92 -3.00
CA ALA A 16 -23.67 -15.83 -4.22
C ALA A 16 -24.00 -14.58 -5.04
N ASP A 17 -25.27 -14.19 -5.11
CA ASP A 17 -25.70 -12.96 -5.78
C ASP A 17 -25.25 -11.69 -5.07
N ILE A 18 -25.27 -11.69 -3.73
CA ILE A 18 -24.71 -10.58 -2.92
C ILE A 18 -23.20 -10.45 -3.15
N LEU A 19 -22.48 -11.58 -3.14
CA LEU A 19 -21.04 -11.60 -3.45
C LEU A 19 -20.75 -11.08 -4.85
N ARG A 20 -21.52 -11.50 -5.87
CA ARG A 20 -21.37 -10.99 -7.25
C ARG A 20 -21.63 -9.50 -7.35
N LYS A 21 -22.68 -8.98 -6.70
CA LYS A 21 -22.97 -7.53 -6.66
C LYS A 21 -21.83 -6.76 -5.98
N ASN A 22 -21.34 -7.24 -4.84
CA ASN A 22 -20.22 -6.60 -4.15
C ASN A 22 -18.93 -6.63 -4.97
N LEU A 23 -18.65 -7.74 -5.67
CA LEU A 23 -17.50 -7.85 -6.57
C LEU A 23 -17.61 -6.91 -7.76
N MET A 24 -18.80 -6.76 -8.36
CA MET A 24 -19.05 -5.78 -9.43
C MET A 24 -18.86 -4.35 -8.93
N ILE A 25 -19.38 -4.01 -7.75
CA ILE A 25 -19.23 -2.69 -7.14
C ILE A 25 -17.75 -2.40 -6.89
N TRP A 26 -17.00 -3.35 -6.32
CA TRP A 26 -15.57 -3.24 -6.08
C TRP A 26 -14.78 -3.03 -7.38
N ASN A 27 -15.05 -3.85 -8.42
CA ASN A 27 -14.43 -3.70 -9.73
C ASN A 27 -14.75 -2.34 -10.36
N SER A 28 -15.99 -1.85 -10.22
CA SER A 28 -16.38 -0.54 -10.74
C SER A 28 -15.64 0.60 -10.02
N MET A 29 -15.43 0.49 -8.70
CA MET A 29 -14.67 1.47 -7.92
C MET A 29 -13.20 1.45 -8.31
N GLN A 30 -12.59 0.27 -8.46
CA GLN A 30 -11.20 0.13 -8.92
C GLN A 30 -11.03 0.69 -10.34
N MET A 31 -11.96 0.40 -11.25
CA MET A 31 -11.97 0.96 -12.61
C MET A 31 -12.04 2.49 -12.61
N LYS A 32 -12.96 3.08 -11.84
CA LYS A 32 -13.06 4.55 -11.68
C LYS A 32 -11.77 5.15 -11.13
N LYS A 33 -11.12 4.49 -10.16
CA LYS A 33 -9.84 4.92 -9.59
C LYS A 33 -8.72 4.90 -10.65
N ARG A 34 -8.59 3.81 -11.41
CA ARG A 34 -7.60 3.67 -12.49
C ARG A 34 -7.85 4.67 -13.62
N LEU A 35 -9.10 4.90 -14.01
CA LEU A 35 -9.48 5.91 -15.00
C LEU A 35 -9.10 7.32 -14.54
N LYS A 36 -9.41 7.68 -13.28
CA LYS A 36 -9.04 8.98 -12.72
C LYS A 36 -7.53 9.19 -12.68
N GLN A 37 -6.78 8.13 -12.34
CA GLN A 37 -5.32 8.15 -12.35
C GLN A 37 -4.75 8.29 -13.77
N ALA A 38 -5.28 7.53 -14.74
CA ALA A 38 -4.89 7.63 -16.15
C ALA A 38 -5.19 9.02 -16.73
N TRP A 39 -6.37 9.59 -16.42
CA TRP A 39 -6.72 10.97 -16.76
C TRP A 39 -5.76 11.98 -16.15
N GLY A 40 -5.39 11.80 -14.87
CA GLY A 40 -4.40 12.65 -14.22
C GLY A 40 -3.03 12.63 -14.92
N ILE A 41 -2.56 11.43 -15.32
CA ILE A 41 -1.31 11.25 -16.06
C ILE A 41 -1.39 11.89 -17.44
N LEU A 42 -2.46 11.59 -18.20
CA LEU A 42 -2.68 12.13 -19.53
C LEU A 42 -2.69 13.66 -19.51
N ASP A 43 -3.40 14.26 -18.56
CA ASP A 43 -3.52 15.70 -18.39
C ASP A 43 -2.17 16.36 -18.04
N THR A 44 -1.37 15.74 -17.16
CA THR A 44 0.00 16.23 -16.89
C THR A 44 0.92 16.11 -18.11
N TRP A 45 0.73 15.07 -18.93
CA TRP A 45 1.50 14.86 -20.15
C TRP A 45 1.12 15.88 -21.21
N ILE A 46 -0.19 16.09 -21.42
CA ILE A 46 -0.74 17.08 -22.34
C ILE A 46 -0.23 18.47 -21.97
N LEU A 47 -0.35 18.90 -20.72
CA LEU A 47 0.12 20.24 -20.31
C LEU A 47 1.62 20.44 -20.55
N ARG A 48 2.43 19.42 -20.24
CA ARG A 48 3.89 19.48 -20.38
C ARG A 48 4.34 19.54 -21.84
N TRP A 49 3.69 18.80 -22.73
CA TRP A 49 4.03 18.81 -24.16
C TRP A 49 3.38 19.95 -24.93
N VAL A 50 2.12 20.28 -24.63
CA VAL A 50 1.42 21.41 -25.27
C VAL A 50 2.14 22.71 -24.95
N SER A 51 2.47 23.01 -23.70
CA SER A 51 3.17 24.27 -23.40
C SER A 51 4.55 24.31 -24.06
N ALA A 52 5.31 23.20 -24.07
CA ALA A 52 6.65 23.14 -24.67
C ALA A 52 6.60 23.31 -26.20
N VAL A 53 5.68 22.62 -26.87
CA VAL A 53 5.55 22.71 -28.34
C VAL A 53 5.08 24.09 -28.76
N PHE A 54 4.06 24.65 -28.11
CA PHE A 54 3.56 25.98 -28.47
C PHE A 54 4.56 27.10 -28.15
N THR A 55 5.31 27.00 -27.05
CA THR A 55 6.39 27.97 -26.75
C THR A 55 7.53 27.89 -27.79
N SER A 56 7.95 26.69 -28.20
CA SER A 56 8.94 26.53 -29.28
C SER A 56 8.44 27.10 -30.60
N ILE A 57 7.18 26.81 -30.97
CA ILE A 57 6.56 27.37 -32.19
C ILE A 57 6.49 28.90 -32.12
N THR A 58 6.14 29.49 -30.97
CA THR A 58 6.12 30.96 -30.84
C THR A 58 7.49 31.59 -31.03
N VAL A 59 8.56 30.97 -30.51
CA VAL A 59 9.93 31.47 -30.66
C VAL A 59 10.37 31.40 -32.13
N ILE A 60 10.06 30.29 -32.80
CA ILE A 60 10.37 30.12 -34.22
C ILE A 60 9.61 31.13 -35.08
N LEU A 61 8.30 31.28 -34.86
CA LEU A 61 7.48 32.24 -35.61
C LEU A 61 7.89 33.70 -35.34
N ALA A 62 8.30 34.03 -34.11
CA ALA A 62 8.81 35.36 -33.77
C ALA A 62 10.11 35.68 -34.52
N PHE A 63 10.99 34.70 -34.70
CA PHE A 63 12.22 34.87 -35.48
C PHE A 63 11.94 35.16 -36.97
N PHE A 64 10.94 34.50 -37.56
CA PHE A 64 10.58 34.70 -38.96
C PHE A 64 9.82 36.01 -39.25
N LEU A 65 9.25 36.66 -38.23
CA LEU A 65 8.58 37.96 -38.38
C LEU A 65 9.55 39.11 -38.69
N ASP A 66 10.81 38.99 -38.31
CA ASP A 66 11.85 40.01 -38.51
C ASP A 66 12.52 39.92 -39.89
N ILE A 67 12.22 38.85 -40.64
CA ILE A 67 12.81 38.56 -41.94
C ILE A 67 11.94 39.17 -43.05
N ASP A 68 12.52 40.06 -43.84
CA ASP A 68 11.85 40.65 -44.99
C ASP A 68 11.81 39.64 -46.16
N VAL A 69 10.67 38.94 -46.28
CA VAL A 69 10.43 37.87 -47.27
C VAL A 69 10.60 38.37 -48.71
N SER A 70 10.35 39.67 -48.93
CA SER A 70 10.48 40.32 -50.24
C SER A 70 11.94 40.39 -50.72
N LEU A 71 12.89 40.63 -49.82
CA LEU A 71 14.33 40.64 -50.09
C LEU A 71 14.86 39.23 -50.36
N LEU A 72 14.41 38.23 -49.60
CA LEU A 72 14.80 36.83 -49.80
C LEU A 72 14.32 36.25 -51.14
N ARG A 73 13.12 36.62 -51.58
CA ARG A 73 12.58 36.22 -52.90
C ARG A 73 13.45 36.75 -54.05
N LYS A 74 14.07 37.92 -53.88
CA LYS A 74 14.96 38.54 -54.86
C LYS A 74 16.33 37.85 -54.94
N GLU A 75 16.87 37.39 -53.81
CA GLU A 75 18.18 36.73 -53.76
C GLU A 75 18.12 35.24 -54.12
N ASN A 76 17.02 34.54 -53.80
CA ASN A 76 16.89 33.10 -54.01
C ASN A 76 15.61 32.74 -54.79
N PRO A 77 15.59 32.93 -56.12
CA PRO A 77 14.41 32.69 -56.93
C PRO A 77 13.94 31.24 -56.88
N ASN A 78 14.81 30.23 -56.78
CA ASN A 78 14.37 28.82 -56.84
C ASN A 78 13.53 28.32 -55.65
N TRP A 79 13.28 29.16 -54.63
CA TRP A 79 12.64 28.78 -53.35
C TRP A 79 11.16 29.15 -53.26
N HIS A 80 10.47 29.27 -54.41
CA HIS A 80 9.07 29.71 -54.51
C HIS A 80 8.12 29.01 -53.52
N GLY A 81 8.19 27.68 -53.38
CA GLY A 81 7.27 26.93 -52.53
C GLY A 81 7.39 27.22 -51.02
N ALA A 82 8.58 27.54 -50.51
CA ALA A 82 8.78 27.86 -49.09
C ALA A 82 8.37 29.31 -48.77
N LEU A 83 8.66 30.24 -49.69
CA LEU A 83 8.31 31.65 -49.56
C LEU A 83 6.80 31.88 -49.71
N ASP A 84 6.13 31.14 -50.60
CA ASP A 84 4.67 31.21 -50.77
C ASP A 84 3.92 30.64 -49.55
N LEU A 85 4.51 29.67 -48.83
CA LEU A 85 3.93 29.11 -47.61
C LEU A 85 4.07 30.07 -46.41
N LEU A 86 5.15 30.86 -46.35
CA LEU A 86 5.37 31.93 -45.38
C LEU A 86 4.44 33.13 -45.59
N GLU A 87 4.19 33.52 -46.85
CA GLU A 87 3.25 34.60 -47.19
C GLU A 87 1.77 34.18 -47.03
N GLY A 88 1.45 32.91 -47.29
CA GLY A 88 0.09 32.37 -47.17
C GLY A 88 -0.41 32.26 -45.72
N ILE A 89 0.51 32.21 -44.75
CA ILE A 89 0.17 32.16 -43.32
C ILE A 89 0.21 33.59 -42.77
N SER A 90 -0.90 34.02 -42.17
CA SER A 90 -0.96 35.29 -41.45
C SER A 90 -0.16 35.19 -40.14
N LEU A 91 1.18 35.28 -40.23
CA LEU A 91 2.16 35.03 -39.15
C LEU A 91 1.79 35.70 -37.82
N TYR A 92 1.31 36.94 -37.87
CA TYR A 92 0.90 37.69 -36.68
C TYR A 92 -0.32 37.07 -35.97
N LYS A 93 -1.31 36.54 -36.71
CA LYS A 93 -2.50 35.88 -36.14
C LYS A 93 -2.13 34.56 -35.50
N THR A 94 -1.29 33.77 -36.16
CA THR A 94 -0.83 32.48 -35.63
C THR A 94 0.01 32.67 -34.36
N LEU A 95 0.86 33.70 -34.32
CA LEU A 95 1.65 34.03 -33.14
C LEU A 95 0.75 34.43 -31.95
N LEU A 96 -0.26 35.28 -32.21
CA LEU A 96 -1.20 35.72 -31.18
C LEU A 96 -1.99 34.55 -30.57
N VAL A 97 -2.45 33.62 -31.40
CA VAL A 97 -3.16 32.41 -30.92
C VAL A 97 -2.24 31.53 -30.07
N CYS A 98 -1.01 31.27 -30.51
CA CYS A 98 -0.06 30.44 -29.75
C CYS A 98 0.35 31.09 -28.42
N ALA A 99 0.49 32.42 -28.39
CA ALA A 99 0.79 33.17 -27.16
C ALA A 99 -0.35 33.08 -26.15
N VAL A 100 -1.60 33.20 -26.60
CA VAL A 100 -2.79 33.07 -25.75
C VAL A 100 -2.91 31.67 -25.16
N ILE A 101 -2.73 30.62 -25.97
CA ILE A 101 -2.76 29.23 -25.50
C ILE A 101 -1.67 28.98 -24.45
N SER A 102 -0.46 29.48 -24.68
CA SER A 102 0.66 29.32 -23.76
C SER A 102 0.41 30.03 -22.42
N PHE A 103 -0.17 31.22 -22.45
CA PHE A 103 -0.55 31.98 -21.26
C PHE A 103 -1.59 31.24 -20.41
N PHE A 104 -2.69 30.77 -21.03
CA PHE A 104 -3.72 30.00 -20.32
C PHE A 104 -3.17 28.66 -19.79
N GLY A 105 -2.30 27.98 -20.55
CA GLY A 105 -1.64 26.76 -20.09
C GLY A 105 -0.76 26.99 -18.86
N ALA A 106 0.02 28.07 -18.84
CA ALA A 106 0.87 28.44 -17.70
C ALA A 106 0.04 28.84 -16.46
N ALA A 107 -1.04 29.60 -16.66
CA ALA A 107 -1.95 29.98 -15.58
C ALA A 107 -2.60 28.73 -14.94
N TYR A 108 -3.15 27.84 -15.78
CA TYR A 108 -3.76 26.59 -15.30
C TYR A 108 -2.76 25.69 -14.55
N ASN A 109 -1.52 25.57 -15.04
CA ASN A 109 -0.48 24.79 -14.38
C ASN A 109 -0.13 25.35 -12.98
N THR A 110 -0.06 26.68 -12.84
CA THR A 110 0.19 27.35 -11.56
C THR A 110 -0.93 27.11 -10.54
N PHE A 111 -2.20 27.18 -10.96
CA PHE A 111 -3.32 26.88 -10.05
C PHE A 111 -3.34 25.40 -9.63
N ARG A 112 -3.06 24.48 -10.55
CA ARG A 112 -3.09 23.04 -10.31
C ARG A 112 -1.95 22.57 -9.40
N SER A 113 -0.74 23.09 -9.58
CA SER A 113 0.44 22.70 -8.80
C SER A 113 0.24 22.95 -7.30
N GLY A 114 -0.44 24.04 -6.94
CA GLY A 114 -0.84 24.33 -5.56
C GLY A 114 -1.80 23.29 -4.97
N SER A 115 -2.76 22.79 -5.76
CA SER A 115 -3.69 21.74 -5.32
C SER A 115 -2.99 20.38 -5.15
N ILE A 116 -2.10 20.03 -6.07
CA ILE A 116 -1.34 18.77 -6.02
C ILE A 116 -0.39 18.77 -4.82
N SER A 117 0.31 19.88 -4.59
CA SER A 117 1.19 20.05 -3.43
C SER A 117 0.43 19.91 -2.10
N LYS A 118 -0.77 20.52 -1.99
CA LYS A 118 -1.64 20.37 -0.82
C LYS A 118 -2.04 18.91 -0.56
N LEU A 119 -2.41 18.17 -1.62
CA LEU A 119 -2.80 16.76 -1.48
C LEU A 119 -1.60 15.88 -1.08
N LEU A 120 -0.43 16.11 -1.67
CA LEU A 120 0.80 15.42 -1.29
C LEU A 120 1.19 15.70 0.17
N LYS A 121 1.10 16.97 0.60
CA LYS A 121 1.37 17.36 1.98
C LYS A 121 0.41 16.67 2.95
N LYS A 122 -0.89 16.62 2.64
CA LYS A 122 -1.88 15.92 3.46
C LYS A 122 -1.62 14.42 3.55
N ASN A 123 -1.22 13.77 2.45
CA ASN A 123 -0.86 12.35 2.50
C ASN A 123 0.37 12.12 3.37
N LEU A 124 1.40 12.97 3.26
CA LEU A 124 2.59 12.87 4.09
C LEU A 124 2.29 13.08 5.58
N GLU A 125 1.42 14.04 5.90
CA GLU A 125 0.97 14.31 7.28
C GLU A 125 0.18 13.13 7.85
N LEU A 126 -0.73 12.54 7.07
CA LEU A 126 -1.46 11.34 7.45
C LEU A 126 -0.52 10.15 7.72
N ASP A 127 0.49 9.94 6.87
CA ASP A 127 1.48 8.87 7.06
C ASP A 127 2.31 9.09 8.33
N GLN A 128 2.68 10.34 8.62
CA GLN A 128 3.39 10.70 9.85
C GLN A 128 2.53 10.46 11.10
N ASP A 129 1.25 10.81 11.04
CA ASP A 129 0.34 10.63 12.18
C ASP A 129 0.04 9.14 12.44
N ILE A 130 -0.10 8.33 11.40
CA ILE A 130 -0.15 6.86 11.54
C ILE A 130 1.12 6.35 12.22
N GLY A 131 2.29 6.85 11.82
CA GLY A 131 3.57 6.49 12.44
C GLY A 131 3.63 6.84 13.94
N LYS A 132 3.20 8.04 14.32
CA LYS A 132 3.14 8.46 15.75
C LYS A 132 2.18 7.59 16.56
N ILE A 133 1.01 7.27 16.00
CA ILE A 133 0.03 6.40 16.65
C ILE A 133 0.63 5.01 16.87
N ALA A 134 1.28 4.44 15.87
CA ALA A 134 1.93 3.14 15.98
C ALA A 134 3.01 3.12 17.06
N GLU A 135 3.86 4.16 17.12
CA GLU A 135 4.91 4.29 18.14
C GLU A 135 4.32 4.38 19.56
N ASN A 136 3.30 5.23 19.74
CA ASN A 136 2.61 5.34 21.02
C ASN A 136 2.01 4.01 21.48
N ILE A 137 1.40 3.25 20.56
CA ILE A 137 0.85 1.93 20.85
C ILE A 137 1.97 0.95 21.25
N HIS A 138 3.12 0.99 20.58
CA HIS A 138 4.26 0.14 20.95
C HIS A 138 4.76 0.44 22.36
N VAL A 139 4.97 1.71 22.70
CA VAL A 139 5.39 2.13 24.05
C VAL A 139 4.38 1.69 25.11
N LEU A 140 3.08 1.83 24.83
CA LEU A 140 2.03 1.36 25.73
C LEU A 140 2.10 -0.15 25.95
N PHE A 141 2.25 -0.94 24.88
CA PHE A 141 2.39 -2.39 25.02
C PHE A 141 3.66 -2.79 25.77
N GLU A 142 4.79 -2.12 25.54
CA GLU A 142 6.03 -2.40 26.28
C GLU A 142 5.85 -2.14 27.78
N ASN A 143 5.22 -1.04 28.17
CA ASN A 143 4.95 -0.72 29.57
C ASN A 143 4.00 -1.73 30.24
N VAL A 144 2.95 -2.15 29.54
CA VAL A 144 2.02 -3.17 30.03
C VAL A 144 2.74 -4.52 30.20
N LEU A 145 3.54 -4.92 29.21
CA LEU A 145 4.31 -6.16 29.27
C LEU A 145 5.37 -6.15 30.36
N PHE A 146 6.03 -5.02 30.59
CA PHE A 146 6.96 -4.82 31.70
C PHE A 146 6.24 -4.99 33.04
N SER A 147 5.11 -4.31 33.23
CA SER A 147 4.33 -4.43 34.46
C SER A 147 3.84 -5.86 34.70
N LEU A 148 3.41 -6.56 33.65
CA LEU A 148 3.03 -7.97 33.73
C LEU A 148 4.22 -8.86 34.09
N ALA A 149 5.38 -8.63 33.48
CA ALA A 149 6.57 -9.40 33.75
C ALA A 149 7.04 -9.25 35.21
N THR A 150 7.00 -8.03 35.75
CA THR A 150 7.30 -7.77 37.15
C THR A 150 6.29 -8.45 38.08
N LYS A 151 4.99 -8.41 37.76
CA LYS A 151 3.95 -9.07 38.56
C LYS A 151 4.04 -10.59 38.53
N LEU A 152 4.44 -11.17 37.41
CA LEU A 152 4.68 -12.60 37.25
C LEU A 152 6.04 -13.05 37.83
N ASN A 153 6.85 -12.09 38.31
CA ASN A 153 8.18 -12.30 38.86
C ASN A 153 9.07 -13.12 37.90
N LEU A 154 9.14 -12.68 36.64
CA LEU A 154 9.94 -13.34 35.63
C LEU A 154 11.41 -13.46 36.08
N ASP A 155 12.01 -14.60 35.78
CA ASP A 155 13.41 -14.88 36.10
C ASP A 155 14.36 -13.87 35.42
N ASP A 156 15.10 -13.14 36.25
CA ASP A 156 16.11 -12.15 35.82
C ASP A 156 17.26 -12.81 35.05
N ALA A 157 17.46 -14.14 35.16
CA ALA A 157 18.41 -14.87 34.33
C ALA A 157 17.98 -14.97 32.85
N GLY A 158 16.77 -14.52 32.50
CA GLY A 158 16.34 -14.31 31.12
C GLY A 158 15.93 -15.59 30.38
N SER A 159 15.46 -16.59 31.12
CA SER A 159 14.92 -17.83 30.56
C SER A 159 13.46 -17.68 30.09
N GLU A 160 12.76 -16.65 30.57
CA GLU A 160 11.32 -16.46 30.40
C GLU A 160 10.96 -15.25 29.52
N ARG A 161 9.73 -15.24 28.99
CA ARG A 161 9.21 -14.15 28.17
C ARG A 161 7.69 -14.04 28.25
N VAL A 162 7.19 -12.81 28.31
CA VAL A 162 5.77 -12.49 28.09
C VAL A 162 5.58 -11.90 26.69
N SER A 163 4.49 -12.25 26.02
CA SER A 163 4.18 -11.75 24.68
C SER A 163 2.69 -11.52 24.52
N ILE A 164 2.33 -10.44 23.82
CA ILE A 164 0.93 -10.12 23.50
C ILE A 164 0.68 -10.30 22.00
N TYR A 165 -0.46 -10.91 21.69
CA TYR A 165 -0.90 -11.22 20.35
C TYR A 165 -2.28 -10.63 20.13
N VAL A 166 -2.52 -10.10 18.93
CA VAL A 166 -3.83 -9.64 18.48
C VAL A 166 -4.37 -10.62 17.45
N HIS A 167 -5.63 -11.00 17.61
CA HIS A 167 -6.35 -11.85 16.67
C HIS A 167 -6.89 -11.01 15.50
N MET A 168 -6.35 -11.23 14.30
CA MET A 168 -6.82 -10.59 13.06
C MET A 168 -7.77 -11.55 12.34
N SER A 169 -9.08 -11.35 12.52
CA SER A 169 -10.10 -12.27 11.98
C SER A 169 -10.12 -12.31 10.45
N GLU A 170 -9.77 -11.22 9.77
CA GLU A 170 -9.70 -11.17 8.31
C GLU A 170 -8.55 -12.01 7.74
N GLU A 171 -7.43 -12.08 8.45
CA GLU A 171 -6.21 -12.78 8.01
C GLU A 171 -6.11 -14.20 8.57
N THR A 172 -7.09 -14.64 9.38
CA THR A 172 -7.05 -15.93 10.10
C THR A 172 -5.72 -16.14 10.85
N ALA A 173 -5.20 -15.06 11.44
CA ALA A 173 -3.87 -15.04 12.04
C ALA A 173 -3.82 -14.32 13.40
N PHE A 174 -2.94 -14.79 14.27
CA PHE A 174 -2.49 -14.08 15.46
C PHE A 174 -1.19 -13.32 15.14
N VAL A 175 -1.22 -12.01 15.35
CA VAL A 175 -0.08 -11.12 15.07
C VAL A 175 0.56 -10.67 16.39
N PRO A 176 1.87 -10.91 16.59
CA PRO A 176 2.57 -10.44 17.79
C PRO A 176 2.67 -8.91 17.78
N CYS A 177 2.16 -8.27 18.82
CA CYS A 177 2.16 -6.81 18.96
C CYS A 177 3.24 -6.29 19.92
N GLY A 178 3.70 -7.13 20.86
CA GLY A 178 4.76 -6.77 21.79
C GLY A 178 5.33 -8.00 22.50
N ARG A 179 6.58 -7.88 22.97
CA ARG A 179 7.29 -8.94 23.70
C ARG A 179 8.21 -8.33 24.76
N TYR A 180 8.26 -8.96 25.93
CA TYR A 180 9.18 -8.59 27.00
C TYR A 180 9.88 -9.81 27.58
N SER A 181 11.21 -9.73 27.69
CA SER A 181 12.09 -10.69 28.35
C SER A 181 13.33 -9.92 28.82
N TYR A 182 13.94 -10.35 29.93
CA TYR A 182 15.25 -9.85 30.36
C TYR A 182 16.37 -10.25 29.39
N ASN A 183 16.20 -11.35 28.66
CA ASN A 183 17.14 -11.76 27.62
C ASN A 183 16.89 -11.00 26.29
N PRO A 184 17.87 -10.22 25.79
CA PRO A 184 17.73 -9.47 24.54
C PRO A 184 17.42 -10.35 23.32
N GLU A 185 17.91 -11.59 23.28
CA GLU A 185 17.64 -12.51 22.16
C GLU A 185 16.17 -12.93 22.09
N PHE A 186 15.51 -13.05 23.25
CA PHE A 186 14.09 -13.41 23.32
C PHE A 186 13.17 -12.20 23.14
N LYS A 187 13.68 -10.98 23.38
CA LYS A 187 13.01 -9.71 23.05
C LYS A 187 12.90 -9.48 21.53
N LYS A 188 13.83 -10.01 20.73
CA LYS A 188 13.85 -9.83 19.26
C LYS A 188 12.55 -10.30 18.59
N LYS A 189 12.21 -9.61 17.49
CA LYS A 189 11.10 -10.00 16.62
C LYS A 189 11.38 -11.37 16.00
N GLY A 190 10.39 -12.25 16.08
CA GLY A 190 10.46 -13.62 15.57
C GLY A 190 9.50 -13.79 14.39
N ARG A 191 8.73 -14.88 14.39
CA ARG A 191 7.64 -15.08 13.44
C ARG A 191 6.70 -13.87 13.40
N THR A 192 6.31 -13.47 12.18
CA THR A 192 5.43 -12.33 11.90
C THR A 192 3.97 -12.61 12.20
N SER A 193 3.54 -13.87 12.09
CA SER A 193 2.18 -14.30 12.41
C SER A 193 2.13 -15.79 12.77
N PHE A 194 1.02 -16.17 13.42
CA PHE A 194 0.69 -17.53 13.80
C PHE A 194 -0.71 -17.86 13.28
N ALA A 195 -0.93 -19.08 12.80
CA ALA A 195 -2.23 -19.48 12.27
C ALA A 195 -3.27 -19.60 13.40
N THR A 196 -4.52 -19.29 13.09
CA THR A 196 -5.65 -19.36 14.05
C THR A 196 -6.14 -20.77 14.37
N ASN A 197 -5.57 -21.80 13.75
CA ASN A 197 -5.91 -23.20 13.95
C ASN A 197 -4.75 -24.03 14.53
N GLN A 198 -3.76 -23.37 15.16
CA GLN A 198 -2.53 -24.00 15.65
C GLN A 198 -2.02 -23.36 16.95
N GLY A 199 -1.42 -24.20 17.79
CA GLY A 199 -0.63 -23.77 18.94
C GLY A 199 -1.42 -23.49 20.21
N CYS A 200 -0.68 -23.20 21.28
CA CYS A 200 -1.26 -22.87 22.58
C CYS A 200 -2.09 -21.57 22.54
N ILE A 201 -1.77 -20.65 21.61
CA ILE A 201 -2.48 -19.38 21.46
C ILE A 201 -3.92 -19.60 21.01
N GLU A 202 -4.13 -20.48 20.03
CA GLU A 202 -5.46 -20.85 19.53
C GLU A 202 -6.31 -21.50 20.64
N ARG A 203 -5.75 -22.50 21.33
CA ARG A 203 -6.44 -23.17 22.43
C ARG A 203 -6.79 -22.22 23.57
N ALA A 204 -5.85 -21.38 23.99
CA ALA A 204 -6.08 -20.37 25.03
C ALA A 204 -7.14 -19.34 24.62
N TRP A 205 -7.16 -18.95 23.34
CA TRP A 205 -8.17 -18.05 22.80
C TRP A 205 -9.58 -18.64 22.85
N HIS A 206 -9.73 -19.93 22.53
CA HIS A 206 -11.02 -20.62 22.59
C HIS A 206 -11.48 -20.95 24.02
N LEU A 207 -10.56 -21.32 24.90
CA LEU A 207 -10.87 -21.72 26.28
C LEU A 207 -10.87 -20.53 27.27
N GLY A 208 -10.41 -19.36 26.84
CA GLY A 208 -10.22 -18.17 27.68
C GLY A 208 -8.93 -18.20 28.52
N TRP A 209 -8.42 -19.39 28.84
CA TRP A 209 -7.18 -19.60 29.59
C TRP A 209 -6.60 -20.97 29.26
N LEU A 210 -5.27 -21.08 29.25
CA LEU A 210 -4.56 -22.34 29.14
C LEU A 210 -3.22 -22.25 29.89
N PHE A 211 -2.96 -23.23 30.75
CA PHE A 211 -1.64 -23.49 31.30
C PHE A 211 -1.17 -24.85 30.80
N ALA A 212 0.03 -24.91 30.22
CA ALA A 212 0.63 -26.13 29.70
C ALA A 212 2.09 -26.17 30.13
N ASN A 213 2.47 -27.22 30.85
CA ASN A 213 3.83 -27.45 31.35
C ASN A 213 4.26 -28.92 31.22
N ASP A 214 3.42 -29.74 30.61
CA ASP A 214 3.54 -31.19 30.45
C ASP A 214 4.17 -31.57 29.10
N PHE A 215 5.10 -30.74 28.61
CA PHE A 215 5.77 -31.00 27.34
C PHE A 215 6.82 -32.11 27.52
N PRO A 216 6.87 -33.12 26.63
CA PRO A 216 7.85 -34.19 26.75
C PRO A 216 9.26 -33.66 26.51
N GLU A 217 10.17 -34.02 27.42
CA GLU A 217 11.60 -33.76 27.32
C GLU A 217 12.25 -34.92 26.57
N ASP A 218 12.72 -34.68 25.35
CA ASP A 218 13.38 -35.73 24.57
C ASP A 218 14.61 -35.23 23.81
N ARG A 219 15.74 -35.93 23.98
CA ARG A 219 17.04 -35.56 23.40
C ARG A 219 17.01 -35.41 21.87
N ASN A 220 16.10 -36.12 21.19
CA ASN A 220 15.96 -36.12 19.73
C ASN A 220 14.84 -35.18 19.21
N GLY A 221 14.09 -34.53 20.10
CA GLY A 221 12.95 -33.67 19.81
C GLY A 221 11.77 -34.37 19.09
N ARG A 222 11.79 -35.69 18.92
CA ARG A 222 10.79 -36.48 18.19
C ARG A 222 9.49 -36.56 18.97
N GLU A 223 9.55 -36.88 20.24
CA GLU A 223 8.36 -36.97 21.10
C GLU A 223 7.73 -35.60 21.26
N TYR A 224 8.55 -34.56 21.49
CA TYR A 224 8.11 -33.17 21.46
C TYR A 224 7.40 -32.80 20.14
N ARG A 225 7.97 -33.17 18.99
CA ARG A 225 7.35 -32.89 17.69
C ARG A 225 6.02 -33.62 17.47
N ASN A 226 5.89 -34.85 17.96
CA ASN A 226 4.64 -35.61 17.87
C ASN A 226 3.57 -35.01 18.79
N HIS A 227 3.94 -34.73 20.04
CA HIS A 227 3.06 -34.07 21.00
C HIS A 227 2.53 -32.72 20.45
N MET A 228 3.40 -31.89 19.88
CA MET A 228 3.02 -30.60 19.28
C MET A 228 2.09 -30.73 18.07
N LEU A 229 2.23 -31.80 17.28
CA LEU A 229 1.34 -32.06 16.15
C LEU A 229 -0.02 -32.57 16.62
N GLU A 230 -0.04 -33.52 17.56
CA GLU A 230 -1.25 -34.19 18.04
C GLU A 230 -2.11 -33.27 18.90
N HIS A 231 -1.50 -32.53 19.83
CA HIS A 231 -2.24 -31.67 20.75
C HIS A 231 -2.44 -30.29 20.14
N TYR A 232 -1.39 -29.69 19.58
CA TYR A 232 -1.43 -28.29 19.17
C TYR A 232 -1.56 -28.08 17.66
N ASN A 233 -1.70 -29.14 16.88
CA ASN A 233 -1.81 -29.08 15.41
C ASN A 233 -0.64 -28.32 14.74
N ILE A 234 0.53 -28.28 15.38
CA ILE A 234 1.70 -27.58 14.83
C ILE A 234 2.51 -28.55 13.95
N PRO A 235 2.75 -28.21 12.66
CA PRO A 235 3.54 -29.06 11.78
C PRO A 235 4.97 -29.28 12.27
N ARG A 236 5.48 -30.51 12.10
CA ARG A 236 6.84 -30.89 12.51
C ARG A 236 7.93 -29.95 11.99
N ASN A 237 7.78 -29.44 10.76
CA ASN A 237 8.71 -28.49 10.15
C ASN A 237 8.78 -27.17 10.93
N THR A 238 7.63 -26.67 11.39
CA THR A 238 7.52 -25.46 12.19
C THR A 238 8.13 -25.68 13.58
N THR A 239 7.82 -26.80 14.22
CA THR A 239 8.37 -27.17 15.54
C THR A 239 9.90 -27.29 15.50
N ARG A 240 10.47 -27.81 14.40
CA ARG A 240 11.92 -27.90 14.20
C ARG A 240 12.62 -26.53 14.14
N GLY A 241 11.90 -25.46 13.80
CA GLY A 241 12.42 -24.09 13.79
C GLY A 241 12.26 -23.34 15.12
N MET A 242 11.61 -23.92 16.13
CA MET A 242 11.42 -23.27 17.43
C MET A 242 12.72 -23.20 18.22
N LYS A 243 13.03 -22.00 18.73
CA LYS A 243 14.24 -21.72 19.52
C LYS A 243 14.10 -22.03 21.01
N MET A 244 12.89 -21.90 21.57
CA MET A 244 12.60 -22.27 22.95
C MET A 244 11.96 -23.66 22.94
N ARG A 245 12.56 -24.59 23.68
CA ARG A 245 12.11 -25.97 23.84
C ARG A 245 12.34 -26.40 25.29
N PRO A 246 11.60 -27.41 25.77
CA PRO A 246 11.96 -28.09 27.00
C PRO A 246 13.40 -28.56 26.91
N ALA A 247 14.20 -28.27 27.93
CA ALA A 247 15.55 -28.84 28.04
C ALA A 247 15.39 -30.31 28.38
N GLY A 248 16.15 -31.18 27.72
CA GLY A 248 16.26 -32.60 28.06
C GLY A 248 17.73 -33.00 28.19
#